data_AF-A0A2G6VPB0-F1
#
_entry.id   AF-A0A2G6VPB0-F1
#
_cell.length_a   1.000
_cell.length_b   1.000
_cell.length_c   1.000
_cell.angle_alpha   90.00
_cell.angle_beta   90.00
_cell.angle_gamma   90.00
#
_symmetry.space_group_name_H-M   'P 1'
#
loop_
_entity.id
_entity.type
_entity.pdbx_description
1 polymer ?
#
loop_
_entity_poly.entity_id
_entity_poly.type
_entity_poly.pdbx_seq_one_letter_code
_entity_poly.pdbx_strand_id
1 'polypeptide(L)' 'MSTNTISRETEIRLLNFFNDRIEPEEMAKTLRQVNFTLALGVMSEHESLQNEITKLREGLYWLNELAETLNPYLDLE' A
#
# COMPACT_ATOMS: atom_id res chain seq x y z
N MET A 1 3.84 -3.84 20.58
CA MET A 1 4.49 -3.48 19.31
C MET A 1 5.95 -3.87 19.42
N SER A 2 6.41 -4.85 18.63
CA SER A 2 7.84 -5.14 18.55
C SER A 2 8.53 -3.92 17.97
N THR A 3 9.47 -3.32 18.70
CA THR A 3 10.36 -2.29 18.17
C THR A 3 11.34 -2.98 17.22
N ASN A 4 10.86 -3.34 16.03
CA ASN A 4 11.69 -3.85 14.96
C ASN A 4 12.42 -2.66 14.36
N THR A 5 13.59 -2.34 14.91
CA THR A 5 14.47 -1.33 14.35
C THR A 5 15.01 -1.89 13.04
N ILE A 6 14.55 -1.35 11.91
CA ILE A 6 15.12 -1.67 10.60
C ILE A 6 16.57 -1.18 10.53
N SER A 7 17.37 -1.78 9.65
CA SER A 7 18.77 -1.34 9.49
C SER A 7 18.84 0.10 8.96
N ARG A 8 19.93 0.81 9.27
CA ARG A 8 20.21 2.16 8.75
C ARG A 8 20.22 2.20 7.23
N GLU A 9 20.73 1.15 6.59
CA GLU A 9 20.73 1.02 5.13
C GLU A 9 19.30 0.92 4.57
N THR A 10 18.45 0.13 5.22
CA THR A 10 17.03 0.01 4.84
C THR A 10 16.31 1.35 4.95
N GLU A 11 16.55 2.10 6.03
CA GLU A 11 15.97 3.44 6.22
C GLU A 11 16.37 4.40 5.10
N ILE A 12 17.66 4.47 4.76
CA ILE A 12 18.17 5.33 3.68
C ILE A 12 17.53 4.95 2.34
N ARG A 13 17.41 3.65 2.05
CA ARG A 13 16.80 3.16 0.80
C ARG A 13 15.32 3.50 0.71
N LEU A 14 14.59 3.43 1.83
CA LEU A 14 13.18 3.85 1.88
C LEU A 14 13.04 5.35 1.65
N LEU A 15 13.85 6.18 2.31
CA LEU A 15 13.85 7.63 2.12
C LEU A 15 14.11 8.01 0.66
N ASN A 16 15.14 7.44 0.04
CA ASN A 16 15.44 7.70 -1.37
C ASN A 16 14.33 7.22 -2.30
N PHE A 17 13.70 6.07 -2.00
CA PHE A 17 12.59 5.57 -2.80
C PHE A 17 11.38 6.53 -2.78
N PHE A 18 11.00 7.02 -1.60
CA PHE A 18 9.83 7.91 -1.47
C PHE A 18 10.10 9.34 -1.94
N ASN A 19 11.35 9.80 -1.90
CA ASN A 19 11.69 11.18 -2.29
C ASN A 19 12.08 11.33 -3.77
N ASP A 20 12.68 10.32 -4.40
CA ASP A 20 13.35 10.50 -5.70
C ASP A 20 12.66 9.79 -6.89
N ARG A 21 11.61 8.99 -6.65
CA ARG A 21 11.02 8.13 -7.69
C ARG A 21 9.67 8.58 -8.21
N ILE A 22 8.80 9.09 -7.35
CA ILE A 22 7.42 9.45 -7.67
C ILE A 22 6.90 10.42 -6.61
N GLU A 23 6.08 11.38 -7.02
CA GLU A 23 5.43 12.29 -6.07
C GLU A 23 4.57 11.49 -5.07
N PRO A 24 4.66 11.78 -3.75
CA PRO A 24 3.94 11.03 -2.73
C PRO A 24 2.43 10.91 -2.99
N GLU A 25 1.84 11.98 -3.52
CA GLU A 25 0.42 12.04 -3.83
C GLU A 25 0.03 11.10 -4.98
N GLU A 26 0.81 11.11 -6.06
CA GLU A 26 0.62 10.22 -7.22
C GLU A 26 0.86 8.75 -6.82
N MET A 27 1.83 8.50 -5.95
CA MET A 27 2.02 7.17 -5.38
C MET A 27 0.79 6.74 -4.58
N ALA A 28 0.24 7.61 -3.72
CA ALA A 28 -0.94 7.30 -2.93
C ALA A 28 -2.17 7.01 -3.82
N LYS A 29 -2.40 7.80 -4.88
CA LYS A 29 -3.46 7.55 -5.87
C LYS A 29 -3.29 6.19 -6.55
N THR A 30 -2.06 5.87 -6.96
CA THR A 30 -1.74 4.57 -7.59
C THR A 30 -1.97 3.40 -6.64
N LEU A 31 -1.51 3.52 -5.38
CA LEU A 31 -1.71 2.48 -4.36
C LEU A 31 -3.20 2.23 -4.10
N ARG A 32 -4.02 3.28 -3.98
CA ARG A 32 -5.48 3.17 -3.81
C ARG A 32 -6.14 2.49 -5.01
N GLN A 33 -5.74 2.83 -6.24
CA GLN A 33 -6.27 2.20 -7.45
C GLN A 33 -5.96 0.70 -7.52
N VAL A 34 -4.73 0.31 -7.19
CA VAL A 34 -4.33 -1.10 -7.10
C VAL A 34 -5.16 -1.80 -6.03
N ASN A 35 -5.29 -1.18 -4.85
CA ASN A 35 -6.06 -1.75 -3.74
C ASN A 35 -7.53 -1.99 -4.10
N PHE A 36 -8.17 -1.00 -4.75
CA PHE A 36 -9.54 -1.09 -5.22
C PHE A 36 -9.71 -2.21 -6.27
N THR A 37 -8.77 -2.32 -7.22
CA THR A 37 -8.81 -3.34 -8.27
C THR A 37 -8.69 -4.75 -7.68
N LEU A 38 -7.78 -4.94 -6.72
CA LEU A 38 -7.62 -6.21 -6.01
C LEU A 38 -8.86 -6.55 -5.19
N ALA A 39 -9.46 -5.57 -4.51
CA ALA A 39 -10.70 -5.76 -3.76
C ALA A 39 -11.86 -6.21 -4.67
N LEU A 40 -12.03 -5.57 -5.83
CA LEU A 40 -13.02 -6.00 -6.84
C LEU A 40 -12.76 -7.43 -7.33
N GLY A 41 -11.49 -7.80 -7.53
CA GLY A 41 -11.12 -9.17 -7.91
C GLY A 41 -11.45 -10.21 -6.82
N VAL A 42 -11.28 -9.86 -5.55
CA VAL A 42 -11.70 -10.72 -4.43
C VAL A 42 -13.22 -10.85 -4.38
N MET A 43 -13.94 -9.73 -4.57
CA MET A 43 -15.40 -9.68 -4.55
C MET A 43 -16.05 -10.41 -5.73
N SER A 44 -15.34 -10.60 -6.85
CA SER A 44 -15.84 -11.35 -8.00
C SER A 44 -15.80 -12.87 -7.82
N GLU A 45 -15.41 -13.36 -6.63
CA GLU A 45 -15.36 -14.77 -6.26
C GLU A 45 -14.48 -15.64 -7.18
N HIS A 46 -13.52 -15.03 -7.87
CA HIS A 46 -12.61 -15.76 -8.75
C HIS A 46 -11.78 -16.77 -7.93
N GLU A 47 -11.86 -18.05 -8.29
CA GLU A 47 -11.34 -19.18 -7.50
C GLU A 47 -9.85 -19.04 -7.13
N SER A 48 -9.03 -18.50 -8.04
CA SER A 48 -7.60 -18.26 -7.80
C SER A 48 -7.32 -17.21 -6.72
N LEU A 49 -8.20 -16.22 -6.53
CA LEU A 49 -8.06 -15.16 -5.54
C LEU A 49 -8.63 -15.58 -4.18
N GLN A 50 -9.63 -16.47 -4.16
CA GLN A 50 -10.21 -17.02 -2.93
C GLN A 50 -9.17 -17.75 -2.08
N ASN A 51 -8.26 -18.50 -2.72
CA ASN A 51 -7.17 -19.20 -2.05
C ASN A 51 -6.14 -18.26 -1.39
N GLU A 52 -6.11 -16.99 -1.81
CA GLU A 52 -5.15 -15.98 -1.35
C GLU A 52 -5.82 -14.88 -0.50
N ILE A 53 -7.11 -14.98 -0.20
CA ILE A 53 -7.88 -13.93 0.51
C ILE A 53 -7.23 -13.46 1.80
N THR A 54 -6.68 -14.38 2.59
CA THR A 54 -6.08 -14.00 3.88
C THR A 54 -4.81 -13.17 3.67
N LYS A 55 -3.95 -13.54 2.71
CA LYS A 55 -2.74 -12.77 2.37
C LYS A 55 -3.09 -11.45 1.70
N LEU A 56 -4.09 -11.46 0.82
CA LEU A 56 -4.60 -10.25 0.18
C LEU A 56 -5.15 -9.29 1.22
N ARG A 57 -5.91 -9.76 2.23
CA ARG A 57 -6.44 -8.90 3.29
C ARG A 57 -5.36 -8.11 4.03
N GLU A 58 -4.28 -8.77 4.44
CA GLU A 58 -3.16 -8.09 5.12
C GLU A 58 -2.45 -7.12 4.18
N GLY A 59 -2.23 -7.52 2.92
CA GLY A 59 -1.65 -6.64 1.89
C GLY A 59 -2.52 -5.42 1.63
N LEU A 60 -3.84 -5.59 1.50
CA LEU A 60 -4.78 -4.50 1.26
C LEU A 60 -4.77 -3.49 2.41
N TYR A 61 -4.61 -3.97 3.65
CA TYR A 61 -4.46 -3.12 4.82
C TYR A 61 -3.18 -2.28 4.73
N TRP A 62 -2.02 -2.89 4.48
CA TRP A 62 -0.76 -2.14 4.37
C TRP A 62 -0.71 -1.17 3.21
N LEU A 63 -1.32 -1.52 2.05
CA LEU A 63 -1.43 -0.62 0.91
C LEU A 63 -2.28 0.62 1.24
N ASN A 64 -3.37 0.45 1.98
CA ASN A 64 -4.19 1.58 2.45
C ASN A 64 -3.45 2.43 3.47
N GLU A 65 -2.82 1.82 4.48
CA GLU A 65 -2.06 2.57 5.50
C GLU A 65 -0.92 3.37 4.88
N LEU A 66 -0.21 2.79 3.88
CA LEU A 66 0.85 3.50 3.16
C LEU A 66 0.28 4.64 2.32
N ALA A 67 -0.81 4.41 1.59
CA ALA A 67 -1.45 5.47 0.80
C ALA A 67 -1.93 6.64 1.70
N GLU A 68 -2.47 6.33 2.87
CA GLU A 68 -2.89 7.31 3.87
C GLU A 68 -1.71 8.08 4.46
N THR A 69 -0.60 7.40 4.74
CA THR A 69 0.64 8.03 5.20
C THR A 69 1.20 9.02 4.16
N LEU A 70 1.09 8.68 2.87
CA LEU A 70 1.62 9.49 1.77
C LEU A 70 0.70 10.65 1.38
N ASN A 71 -0.62 10.46 1.48
CA ASN A 71 -1.61 11.50 1.21
C ASN A 71 -2.84 11.32 2.13
N PRO A 72 -2.86 11.93 3.32
CA PRO A 72 -3.92 11.76 4.31
C PRO A 72 -5.22 12.54 3.98
N TYR A 73 -5.22 13.41 2.97
CA TYR A 73 -6.37 14.27 2.67
C TYR A 73 -6.91 14.02 1.26
N LEU A 74 -7.34 12.77 1.01
CA LEU A 74 -7.91 12.37 -0.28
C LEU A 74 -9.12 13.24 -0.70
N ASP A 75 -9.88 13.77 0.27
CA ASP A 75 -11.16 14.46 0.05
C ASP A 75 -11.07 16.00 -0.02
N LEU A 76 -9.86 16.58 -0.02
CA LEU A 76 -9.68 18.05 -0.05
C LEU A 76 -9.29 18.61 -1.43
N GLU A 77 -9.26 17.79 -2.48
CA GLU A 77 -9.08 18.20 -3.89
C GLU A 77 -10.35 18.09 -4.73
#